data_AF-A0A0R3R6F6-F1
#
_entry.id   AF-A0A0R3R6F6-F1
#
_cell.length_a   1.000
_cell.length_b   1.000
_cell.length_c   1.000
_cell.angle_alpha   90.00
_cell.angle_beta   90.00
_cell.angle_gamma   90.00
#
_symmetry.space_group_name_H-M   'P 1'
#
loop_
_entity.id
_entity.type
_entity.pdbx_description
1 polymer ?
#
loop_
_entity_poly.entity_id
_entity_poly.type
_entity_poly.pdbx_seq_one_letter_code
_entity_poly.pdbx_strand_id
1 'polypeptide(L)'
;MKGRKESRNVLASYGQVSQSYLSIRYGILYVTPWSWRCKLYCNGANCKYCSWKSWSLKEQAIRGLYSSWITRNIVAMSRPTVKTFTDDNLIAQFQKANICAVINLQMLGEHDSCGPELLPSGFTYNPEILMQNG
;
A
#
# COMPACT_ATOMS: atom_id res chain seq x y z
N MET A 1 -2.69 -23.78 33.89
CA MET A 1 -2.77 -22.31 33.71
C MET A 1 -1.37 -21.72 33.93
N LYS A 2 -0.66 -21.38 32.86
CA LYS A 2 0.66 -20.71 32.93
C LYS A 2 0.51 -19.35 32.22
N GLY A 3 0.65 -18.28 32.98
CA GLY A 3 0.49 -16.89 32.53
C GLY A 3 1.47 -16.53 31.42
N ARG A 4 0.92 -16.02 30.32
CA ARG A 4 1.68 -15.49 29.19
C ARG A 4 2.00 -14.02 29.50
N LYS A 5 3.30 -13.72 29.63
CA LYS A 5 3.81 -12.36 29.84
C LYS A 5 3.31 -11.43 28.74
N GLU A 6 2.60 -10.38 29.12
CA GLU A 6 2.25 -9.25 28.26
C GLU A 6 3.51 -8.62 27.67
N SER A 7 3.60 -8.63 26.35
CA SER A 7 4.62 -7.92 25.60
C SER A 7 4.33 -6.42 25.68
N ARG A 8 5.28 -5.71 26.31
CA ARG A 8 5.35 -4.26 26.50
C ARG A 8 5.00 -3.49 25.22
N ASN A 9 4.09 -2.53 25.36
CA ASN A 9 3.77 -1.50 24.37
C ASN A 9 5.05 -0.77 23.93
N VAL A 10 5.42 -0.90 22.66
CA VAL A 10 6.41 -0.04 22.01
C VAL A 10 5.65 1.21 21.54
N LEU A 11 5.63 2.25 22.36
CA LEU A 11 5.19 3.58 21.94
C LEU A 11 6.27 4.13 20.98
N ALA A 12 6.00 4.04 19.68
CA ALA A 12 6.81 4.71 18.67
C ALA A 12 6.73 6.23 18.92
N SER A 13 7.85 6.83 19.30
CA SER A 13 8.00 8.28 19.39
C SER A 13 7.94 8.88 17.99
N TYR A 14 6.77 9.38 17.59
CA TYR A 14 6.65 10.26 16.44
C TYR A 14 7.10 11.66 16.89
N GLY A 15 8.25 12.11 16.40
CA GLY A 15 8.74 13.47 16.66
C GLY A 15 7.69 14.51 16.26
N GLN A 16 7.42 15.48 17.13
CA GLN A 16 6.45 16.55 16.85
C GLN A 16 6.97 17.43 15.71
N VAL A 17 6.34 17.34 14.55
CA VAL A 17 6.56 18.25 13.41
C VAL A 17 5.77 19.53 13.66
N SER A 18 6.36 20.71 13.36
CA SER A 18 5.66 21.98 13.60
C SER A 18 4.42 22.12 12.71
N GLN A 19 3.34 22.65 13.30
CA GLN A 19 2.09 22.89 12.58
C GLN A 19 2.27 23.84 11.40
N SER A 20 3.15 24.83 11.52
CA SER A 20 3.47 25.79 10.46
C SER A 20 4.15 25.13 9.26
N TYR A 21 5.08 24.20 9.49
CA TYR A 21 5.71 23.44 8.41
C TYR A 21 4.69 22.58 7.65
N LEU A 22 3.78 21.94 8.38
CA LEU A 22 2.69 21.17 7.78
C LEU A 22 1.81 22.07 6.90
N SER A 23 1.36 23.23 7.41
CA SER A 23 0.51 24.17 6.66
C SER A 23 1.18 24.65 5.36
N ILE A 24 2.46 25.03 5.41
CA ILE A 24 3.21 25.47 4.22
C ILE A 24 3.32 24.33 3.21
N ARG A 25 3.69 23.13 3.67
CA ARG A 25 3.81 21.94 2.81
C ARG A 25 2.49 21.60 2.13
N TYR A 26 1.38 21.61 2.88
CA TYR A 26 0.05 21.37 2.32
C TYR A 26 -0.35 22.42 1.29
N GLY A 27 -0.01 23.70 1.51
CA GLY A 27 -0.21 24.76 0.53
C GLY A 27 0.51 24.49 -0.79
N ILE A 28 1.78 24.08 -0.74
CA ILE A 28 2.56 23.74 -1.94
C ILE A 28 1.98 22.52 -2.66
N LEU A 29 1.62 21.48 -1.91
CA LEU A 29 1.00 20.27 -2.48
C LEU A 29 -0.31 20.58 -3.20
N TYR A 30 -1.13 21.46 -2.60
CA TYR A 30 -2.43 21.85 -3.14
C TYR A 30 -2.30 22.51 -4.52
N VAL A 31 -1.35 23.43 -4.68
CA VAL A 31 -1.11 24.13 -5.96
C VAL A 31 -0.32 23.33 -6.98
N THR A 32 0.31 22.21 -6.58
CA THR A 32 1.08 21.37 -7.51
C THR A 32 0.13 20.68 -8.49
N PRO A 33 0.35 20.80 -9.82
CA PRO A 33 -0.46 20.12 -10.83
C PRO A 33 -0.52 18.61 -10.60
N TRP A 34 -1.68 18.00 -10.87
CA TRP A 34 -1.92 16.58 -10.63
C TRP A 34 -0.83 15.68 -11.25
N SER A 35 -0.49 15.93 -12.51
CA SER A 35 0.50 15.17 -13.29
C SER A 35 1.94 15.24 -12.75
N TRP A 36 2.22 16.20 -11.84
CA TRP A 36 3.56 16.39 -11.27
C TRP A 36 3.68 15.82 -9.87
N ARG A 37 2.57 15.64 -9.14
CA ARG A 37 2.59 15.19 -7.74
C ARG A 37 3.30 13.84 -7.58
N CYS A 38 2.98 12.87 -8.42
CA CYS A 38 3.62 11.56 -8.41
C CYS A 38 5.13 11.65 -8.64
N LYS A 39 5.56 12.43 -9.63
CA LYS A 39 6.97 12.58 -10.00
C LYS A 39 7.77 13.24 -8.88
N LEU A 40 7.24 14.32 -8.30
CA LEU A 40 7.94 15.15 -7.33
C LEU A 40 7.96 14.56 -5.91
N TYR A 41 6.87 13.92 -5.48
CA TYR A 41 6.71 13.52 -4.08
C TYR A 41 6.77 12.02 -3.83
N CYS A 42 6.49 11.23 -4.86
CA CYS A 42 6.49 9.77 -4.77
C CYS A 42 7.56 9.12 -5.65
N ASN A 43 8.39 9.89 -6.38
CA ASN A 43 9.41 9.38 -7.30
C ASN A 43 8.87 8.70 -8.58
N GLY A 44 7.63 9.05 -8.97
CA GLY A 44 7.01 8.64 -10.24
C GLY A 44 7.03 7.12 -10.46
N ALA A 45 7.50 6.68 -11.63
CA ALA A 45 7.61 5.26 -11.99
C ALA A 45 8.43 4.42 -10.98
N ASN A 46 9.35 5.06 -10.25
CA ASN A 46 10.16 4.43 -9.20
C ASN A 46 9.55 4.57 -7.80
N CYS A 47 8.24 4.83 -7.71
CA CYS A 47 7.56 4.98 -6.43
C CYS A 47 7.70 3.73 -5.57
N LYS A 48 8.22 3.92 -4.36
CA LYS A 48 8.49 2.84 -3.39
C LYS A 48 7.22 2.05 -3.05
N TYR A 49 6.08 2.73 -2.92
CA TYR A 49 4.82 2.14 -2.47
C TYR A 49 3.92 1.64 -3.61
N CYS A 50 4.16 2.10 -4.85
CA CYS A 50 3.37 1.68 -6.01
C CYS A 50 4.10 0.65 -6.88
N SER A 51 5.32 0.24 -6.50
CA SER A 51 6.13 -0.74 -7.21
C SER A 51 6.39 -1.99 -6.36
N TRP A 52 6.84 -3.06 -7.01
CA TRP A 52 7.06 -4.38 -6.42
C TRP A 52 8.49 -4.59 -5.86
N LYS A 53 9.41 -3.63 -6.03
CA LYS A 53 10.86 -3.92 -5.98
C LYS A 53 11.58 -3.64 -4.65
N SER A 54 10.93 -3.03 -3.66
CA SER A 54 11.68 -2.21 -2.68
C SER A 54 11.49 -2.54 -1.20
N TRP A 55 10.91 -3.69 -0.86
CA TRP A 55 10.53 -4.00 0.53
C TRP A 55 11.27 -5.21 1.09
N SER A 56 11.69 -5.14 2.35
CA SER A 56 12.26 -6.29 3.04
C SER A 56 11.18 -7.35 3.36
N LEU A 57 11.58 -8.58 3.65
CA LEU A 57 10.63 -9.65 4.02
C LEU A 57 9.81 -9.32 5.28
N LYS A 58 10.29 -8.40 6.14
CA LYS A 58 9.59 -7.97 7.36
C LYS A 58 8.52 -6.92 7.09
N GLU A 59 8.62 -6.20 5.97
CA GLU A 59 7.68 -5.15 5.55
C GLU A 59 6.60 -5.68 4.58
N GLN A 60 6.52 -7.01 4.46
CA GLN A 60 5.67 -7.72 3.52
C GLN A 60 4.90 -8.83 4.25
N ALA A 61 3.82 -8.46 4.95
CA ALA A 61 2.86 -9.42 5.48
C ALA A 61 2.24 -10.28 4.37
N ILE A 62 2.03 -9.68 3.20
CA ILE A 62 1.73 -10.30 1.91
C ILE A 62 2.92 -10.04 0.98
N ARG A 63 3.50 -11.10 0.40
CA ARG A 63 4.65 -11.01 -0.50
C ARG A 63 4.32 -10.24 -1.76
N GLY A 64 5.27 -9.43 -2.22
CA GLY A 64 5.12 -8.55 -3.37
C GLY A 64 4.49 -7.20 -3.05
N LEU A 65 4.02 -6.99 -1.81
CA LEU A 65 3.33 -5.77 -1.38
C LEU A 65 3.91 -5.22 -0.09
N TYR A 66 4.04 -3.89 -0.02
CA TYR A 66 4.22 -3.24 1.26
C TYR A 66 2.98 -3.48 2.10
N SER A 67 3.11 -4.22 3.19
CA SER A 67 1.94 -4.68 3.92
C SER A 67 2.27 -5.07 5.36
N SER A 68 1.33 -4.80 6.26
CA SER A 68 1.45 -5.13 7.68
C SER A 68 0.10 -5.51 8.26
N TRP A 69 0.10 -6.49 9.17
CA TRP A 69 -1.04 -6.77 10.02
C TRP A 69 -1.21 -5.62 11.02
N ILE A 70 -2.34 -4.92 10.94
CA ILE A 70 -2.70 -3.83 11.86
C ILE A 70 -3.39 -4.40 13.09
N THR A 71 -4.20 -5.44 12.87
CA THR A 71 -4.81 -6.25 13.93
C THR A 71 -4.67 -7.73 13.56
N ARG A 72 -5.24 -8.62 14.39
CA ARG A 72 -5.30 -10.06 14.07
C ARG A 72 -6.09 -10.38 12.81
N ASN A 73 -7.01 -9.50 12.42
CA ASN A 73 -7.97 -9.75 11.33
C ASN A 73 -7.91 -8.67 10.23
N ILE A 74 -7.02 -7.69 10.34
CA ILE A 74 -6.92 -6.59 9.39
C ILE A 74 -5.47 -6.46 8.95
N VAL A 75 -5.23 -6.62 7.65
CA VAL A 75 -3.98 -6.30 6.98
C VAL A 75 -4.17 -5.01 6.20
N ALA A 76 -3.23 -4.08 6.34
CA ALA A 76 -3.11 -2.93 5.44
C ALA A 76 -2.03 -3.26 4.41
N MET A 77 -2.30 -2.98 3.14
CA MET A 77 -1.36 -3.24 2.04
C MET A 77 -1.39 -2.11 1.01
N SER A 78 -0.26 -1.92 0.33
CA SER A 78 -0.20 -1.11 -0.88
C SER A 78 -1.07 -1.70 -2.00
N ARG A 79 -1.42 -0.87 -2.99
CA ARG A 79 -2.16 -1.33 -4.16
C ARG A 79 -1.45 -2.51 -4.87
N PRO A 80 -2.20 -3.54 -5.29
CA PRO A 80 -1.66 -4.59 -6.15
C PRO A 80 -1.23 -4.09 -7.52
N THR A 81 -0.35 -4.86 -8.16
CA THR A 81 0.00 -4.70 -9.58
C THR A 81 -0.20 -6.03 -10.29
N VAL A 82 -0.27 -6.03 -11.63
CA VAL A 82 -0.30 -7.29 -12.41
C VAL A 82 0.78 -8.28 -11.95
N LYS A 83 2.00 -7.80 -11.72
CA LYS A 83 3.12 -8.63 -11.25
C LYS A 83 2.88 -9.27 -9.88
N THR A 84 2.18 -8.58 -8.98
CA THR A 84 1.83 -9.16 -7.67
C THR A 84 0.94 -10.40 -7.84
N PHE A 85 0.04 -10.40 -8.84
CA PHE A 85 -0.79 -11.58 -9.12
C PHE A 85 0.02 -12.68 -9.82
N THR A 86 0.83 -12.35 -10.81
CA THR A 86 1.54 -13.34 -11.65
C THR A 86 2.79 -13.90 -10.98
N ASP A 87 3.61 -13.05 -10.37
CA ASP A 87 4.95 -13.41 -9.91
C ASP A 87 4.91 -13.86 -8.45
N ASP A 88 4.07 -13.21 -7.62
CA ASP A 88 3.96 -13.47 -6.19
C ASP A 88 2.74 -14.34 -5.82
N ASN A 89 1.93 -14.76 -6.79
CA ASN A 89 0.72 -15.59 -6.57
C ASN A 89 -0.23 -15.00 -5.52
N LEU A 90 -0.57 -13.70 -5.63
CA LEU A 90 -1.34 -12.96 -4.62
C LEU A 90 -2.62 -13.68 -4.14
N ILE A 91 -3.36 -14.29 -5.06
CA ILE A 91 -4.60 -15.02 -4.73
C ILE A 91 -4.33 -16.17 -3.76
N ALA A 92 -3.31 -16.99 -4.02
CA ALA A 92 -2.94 -18.09 -3.15
C ALA A 92 -2.49 -17.61 -1.77
N GLN A 93 -1.82 -16.44 -1.72
CA GLN A 93 -1.46 -15.82 -0.45
C GLN A 93 -2.68 -15.36 0.35
N PHE A 94 -3.68 -14.75 -0.29
CA PHE A 94 -4.93 -14.34 0.35
C PHE A 94 -5.69 -15.53 0.91
N GLN A 95 -5.83 -16.60 0.12
CA GLN A 95 -6.48 -17.84 0.57
C GLN A 95 -5.74 -18.46 1.76
N LYS A 96 -4.40 -18.56 1.70
CA LYS A 96 -3.57 -19.08 2.81
C LYS A 96 -3.70 -18.23 4.08
N ALA A 97 -3.86 -16.93 3.94
CA ALA A 97 -4.04 -15.99 5.04
C ALA A 97 -5.49 -15.87 5.52
N ASN A 98 -6.44 -16.60 4.92
CA ASN A 98 -7.88 -16.49 5.16
C ASN A 98 -8.42 -15.05 5.00
N ILE A 99 -7.90 -14.31 4.02
CA ILE A 99 -8.50 -13.02 3.63
C ILE A 99 -9.81 -13.30 2.91
N CYS A 100 -10.91 -12.79 3.47
CA CYS A 100 -12.26 -12.99 2.94
C CYS A 100 -12.87 -11.72 2.32
N ALA A 101 -12.18 -10.59 2.43
CA ALA A 101 -12.64 -9.32 1.88
C ALA A 101 -11.44 -8.43 1.56
N VAL A 102 -11.49 -7.79 0.40
CA VAL A 102 -10.54 -6.76 -0.01
C VAL A 102 -11.32 -5.47 -0.23
N ILE A 103 -11.00 -4.43 0.56
CA ILE A 103 -11.63 -3.12 0.42
C ILE A 103 -10.66 -2.22 -0.34
N ASN A 104 -11.01 -1.88 -1.59
CA ASN A 104 -10.24 -0.95 -2.39
C ASN A 104 -10.59 0.49 -1.99
N LEU A 105 -9.58 1.25 -1.55
CA LEU A 105 -9.72 2.66 -1.19
C LEU A 105 -9.25 3.60 -2.31
N GLN A 106 -8.81 3.05 -3.44
CA GLN A 106 -8.30 3.85 -4.54
C GLN A 106 -9.44 4.52 -5.33
N MET A 107 -9.16 5.70 -5.86
CA MET A 107 -9.98 6.30 -6.92
C MET A 107 -9.52 5.81 -8.31
N LEU A 108 -10.43 5.84 -9.28
CA LEU A 108 -10.08 5.59 -10.69
C LEU A 108 -9.05 6.60 -11.17
N GLY A 109 -7.99 6.13 -11.85
CA GLY A 109 -6.92 7.02 -12.33
C GLY A 109 -5.97 7.49 -11.24
N GLU A 110 -6.13 7.03 -9.99
CA GLU A 110 -5.26 7.42 -8.90
C GLU A 110 -3.83 6.94 -9.14
N HIS A 111 -2.87 7.85 -8.90
CA HIS A 111 -1.46 7.54 -9.00
C HIS A 111 -1.08 7.03 -10.42
N ASP A 112 -1.65 7.66 -11.46
CA ASP A 112 -1.44 7.36 -12.89
C ASP A 112 0.03 7.37 -13.33
N SER A 113 0.85 8.17 -12.65
CA SER A 113 2.27 8.37 -12.95
C SER A 113 3.19 7.74 -11.91
N CYS A 114 2.66 6.89 -11.02
CA CYS A 114 3.40 6.26 -9.92
C CYS A 114 3.53 4.75 -10.12
N GLY A 115 4.73 4.19 -10.10
CA GLY A 115 4.92 2.74 -10.33
C GLY A 115 4.58 2.34 -11.78
N PRO A 116 4.00 1.14 -12.00
CA PRO A 116 3.58 0.71 -13.33
C PRO A 116 2.37 1.51 -13.83
N GLU A 117 2.22 1.54 -15.16
CA GLU A 117 1.08 2.18 -15.82
C GLU A 117 -0.26 1.56 -15.41
N LEU A 118 -1.31 2.38 -15.47
CA LEU A 118 -2.67 1.92 -15.26
C LEU A 118 -3.15 1.12 -16.47
N LEU A 119 -3.89 0.05 -16.20
CA LEU A 119 -4.65 -0.67 -17.22
C LEU A 119 -5.88 0.15 -17.63
N PRO A 120 -6.58 -0.24 -18.72
CA PRO A 120 -7.85 0.40 -19.11
C PRO A 120 -8.92 0.43 -18.01
N SER A 121 -8.81 -0.44 -17.00
CA SER A 121 -9.65 -0.44 -15.80
C SER A 121 -9.45 0.78 -14.89
N GLY A 122 -8.39 1.58 -15.10
CA GLY A 122 -8.01 2.69 -14.22
C GLY A 122 -7.18 2.28 -13.00
N PHE A 123 -6.78 1.00 -12.91
CA PHE A 123 -5.93 0.46 -11.83
C PHE A 123 -4.68 -0.24 -12.41
N THR A 124 -3.69 -0.50 -11.56
CA THR A 124 -2.47 -1.25 -11.91
C THR A 124 -2.67 -2.77 -12.02
N TYR A 125 -3.92 -3.23 -11.89
CA TYR A 125 -4.36 -4.62 -11.97
C TYR A 125 -5.83 -4.68 -12.42
N ASN A 126 -6.31 -5.86 -12.81
CA ASN A 126 -7.74 -6.05 -13.07
C ASN A 126 -8.43 -6.44 -11.74
N PRO A 127 -9.31 -5.59 -11.18
CA PRO A 127 -9.99 -5.90 -9.92
C PRO A 127 -10.90 -7.13 -10.00
N GLU A 128 -11.40 -7.47 -11.20
CA GLU A 128 -12.24 -8.64 -11.43
C GLU A 128 -11.55 -9.96 -11.04
N ILE A 129 -10.21 -10.01 -11.10
CA ILE A 129 -9.43 -11.19 -10.68
C ILE A 129 -9.67 -11.49 -9.19
N LEU A 130 -9.86 -10.48 -8.35
CA LEU A 130 -10.19 -10.69 -6.94
C LEU A 130 -11.61 -11.27 -6.81
N MET A 131 -12.58 -10.66 -7.48
CA MET A 131 -13.99 -11.07 -7.42
C MET A 131 -14.20 -12.52 -7.88
N GLN A 132 -13.45 -12.96 -8.89
CA GLN A 132 -13.48 -14.33 -9.40
C GLN A 132 -12.90 -15.37 -8.44
N ASN A 133 -12.13 -14.95 -7.44
CA ASN A 133 -11.36 -15.85 -6.57
C ASN A 133 -11.76 -15.80 -5.07
N GLY A 134 -12.84 -15.08 -4.74
CA GLY A 134 -13.46 -15.02 -3.41
C GLY A 134 -12.88 -13.95 -2.49
#